data_AF-A0A0M4H3Y9-F1
#
_entry.id   AF-A0A0M4H3Y9-F1
#
_cell.length_a   1.000
_cell.length_b   1.000
_cell.length_c   1.000
_cell.angle_alpha   90.00
_cell.angle_beta   90.00
_cell.angle_gamma   90.00
#
_symmetry.space_group_name_H-M   'P 1'
#
loop_
_entity.id
_entity.type
_entity.pdbx_description
1 polymer ?
#
loop_
_entity_poly.entity_id
_entity_poly.type
_entity_poly.pdbx_seq_one_letter_code
_entity_poly.pdbx_strand_id
1 'polypeptide(L)'
;MSIEYTPGPLLTATRTTPTVLWNDSADPDELRQSISFGCVGATCNPTIAYTCINQKKERRLPRIAEPVAPRIMKTLLSIPEFVRAYEPDGMTPEEFDTYGATVRTLRGFLQADADLDALVRDVIMPQP
;
A
#
# COMPACT_ATOMS: atom_id res chain seq x y z
N MET A 1 -8.15 13.14 23.29
CA MET A 1 -7.28 14.04 22.50
C MET A 1 -8.23 14.96 21.74
N SER A 2 -8.19 16.28 21.98
CA SER A 2 -9.04 17.24 21.26
C SER A 2 -8.39 17.57 19.92
N ILE A 3 -9.13 17.43 18.82
CA ILE A 3 -8.67 17.84 17.49
C ILE A 3 -8.92 19.34 17.35
N GLU A 4 -7.87 20.11 17.11
CA GLU A 4 -7.99 21.50 16.66
C GLU A 4 -8.20 21.49 15.15
N TYR A 5 -9.36 21.99 14.70
CA TYR A 5 -9.72 21.98 13.28
C TYR A 5 -9.20 23.22 12.57
N THR A 6 -8.63 23.04 11.38
CA THR A 6 -8.13 24.14 10.56
C THR A 6 -9.25 24.59 9.59
N PRO A 7 -9.76 25.83 9.71
CA PRO A 7 -10.79 26.35 8.82
C PRO A 7 -10.32 26.39 7.36
N GLY A 8 -11.20 26.06 6.42
CA GLY A 8 -10.88 26.10 5.01
C GLY A 8 -11.85 25.30 4.14
N PRO A 9 -11.68 25.32 2.82
CA PRO A 9 -12.60 24.69 1.88
C PRO A 9 -12.75 23.18 2.09
N LEU A 10 -11.67 22.49 2.48
CA LEU A 10 -11.71 21.05 2.79
C LEU A 10 -12.57 20.77 4.02
N LEU A 11 -12.35 21.50 5.11
CA LEU A 11 -13.14 21.36 6.33
C LEU A 11 -14.61 21.71 6.09
N THR A 12 -14.88 22.78 5.32
CA THR A 12 -16.25 23.14 4.94
C THR A 12 -16.91 22.01 4.17
N ALA A 13 -16.26 21.45 3.14
CA ALA A 13 -16.80 20.35 2.36
C ALA A 13 -17.15 19.14 3.25
N THR A 14 -16.22 18.71 4.11
CA THR A 14 -16.47 17.56 5.02
C THR A 14 -17.61 17.79 6.03
N ARG A 15 -18.00 19.04 6.29
CA ARG A 15 -19.06 19.39 7.25
C ARG A 15 -20.40 19.68 6.61
N THR A 16 -20.42 20.18 5.38
CA THR A 16 -21.65 20.68 4.74
C THR A 16 -22.11 19.79 3.58
N THR A 17 -21.31 18.80 3.18
CA THR A 17 -21.67 17.84 2.13
C THR A 17 -21.45 16.40 2.61
N PRO A 18 -21.92 15.39 1.88
CA PRO A 18 -21.61 13.98 2.16
C PRO A 18 -20.16 13.57 1.85
N THR A 19 -19.29 14.50 1.44
CA THR A 19 -17.91 14.19 1.02
C THR A 19 -17.07 13.75 2.20
N VAL A 20 -16.36 12.63 2.03
CA VAL A 20 -15.41 12.11 3.03
C VAL A 20 -13.99 12.33 2.55
N LEU A 21 -13.18 13.01 3.36
CA LEU A 21 -11.78 13.28 3.03
C LEU A 21 -10.89 12.11 3.48
N TRP A 22 -10.12 11.57 2.54
CA TRP A 22 -9.06 10.58 2.75
C TRP A 22 -7.74 11.14 2.27
N ASN A 23 -6.65 10.73 2.92
CA ASN A 23 -5.29 11.12 2.52
C ASN A 23 -4.45 9.91 2.11
N ASP A 24 -3.44 10.15 1.29
CA ASP A 24 -2.55 9.10 0.77
C ASP A 24 -1.17 9.08 1.45
N SER A 25 -0.95 9.98 2.41
CA SER A 25 0.34 10.16 3.07
C SER A 25 0.60 9.11 4.15
N ALA A 26 1.88 8.76 4.29
CA ALA A 26 2.41 7.97 5.40
C ALA A 26 3.22 8.83 6.39
N ASP A 27 3.23 10.16 6.21
CA ASP A 27 3.92 11.09 7.09
C ASP A 27 3.03 11.47 8.29
N PRO A 28 3.47 11.26 9.54
CA PRO A 28 2.69 11.59 10.73
C PRO A 28 2.25 13.06 10.86
N ASP A 29 3.02 14.00 10.31
CA ASP A 29 2.71 15.43 10.40
C ASP A 29 1.67 15.83 9.35
N GLU A 30 1.79 15.30 8.14
CA GLU A 30 0.78 15.46 7.09
C GLU A 30 -0.53 14.77 7.46
N LEU A 31 -0.46 13.60 8.10
CA LEU A 31 -1.63 12.89 8.63
C LEU A 31 -2.34 13.72 9.69
N ARG A 32 -1.61 14.31 10.65
CA ARG A 32 -2.19 15.20 11.66
C ARG A 32 -2.83 16.43 11.03
N GLN A 33 -2.17 17.02 10.05
CA GLN A 33 -2.71 18.18 9.34
C GLN A 33 -3.99 17.81 8.57
N SER A 34 -4.01 16.66 7.90
CA SER A 34 -5.18 16.18 7.17
C SER A 34 -6.37 15.92 8.09
N ILE A 35 -6.14 15.33 9.27
CA ILE A 35 -7.18 15.17 10.31
C ILE A 35 -7.75 16.53 10.73
N SER A 36 -6.92 17.58 10.84
CA SER A 36 -7.39 18.94 11.15
C SER A 36 -8.31 19.52 10.07
N PHE A 37 -8.25 19.02 8.83
CA PHE A 37 -9.14 19.40 7.74
C PHE A 37 -10.43 18.57 7.68
N GLY A 38 -10.65 17.64 8.62
CA GLY A 38 -11.80 16.73 8.62
C GLY A 38 -11.54 15.38 7.94
N CYS A 39 -10.28 15.03 7.68
CA CYS A 39 -9.93 13.71 7.16
C CYS A 39 -10.26 12.61 8.17
N VAL A 40 -10.83 11.51 7.68
CA VAL A 40 -11.25 10.38 8.53
C VAL A 40 -10.43 9.10 8.30
N GLY A 41 -9.54 9.10 7.30
CA GLY A 41 -8.79 7.90 6.93
C GLY A 41 -7.58 8.17 6.05
N ALA A 42 -6.66 7.20 6.00
CA ALA A 42 -5.49 7.25 5.15
C ALA A 42 -5.32 5.92 4.41
N THR A 43 -4.87 5.96 3.16
CA THR A 43 -4.42 4.78 2.41
C THR A 43 -3.06 5.09 1.79
N CYS A 44 -1.99 4.45 2.28
CA CYS A 44 -0.65 4.65 1.70
C CYS A 44 -0.24 3.43 0.89
N ASN A 45 0.31 3.66 -0.31
CA ASN A 45 0.97 2.59 -1.04
C ASN A 45 2.38 2.35 -0.45
N PRO A 46 3.00 1.18 -0.70
CA PRO A 46 4.34 0.88 -0.18
C PRO A 46 5.42 1.89 -0.60
N THR A 47 5.26 2.56 -1.75
CA THR A 47 6.20 3.56 -2.28
C THR A 47 6.17 4.88 -1.50
N ILE A 48 4.98 5.37 -1.14
CA ILE A 48 4.79 6.57 -0.33
C ILE A 48 5.23 6.29 1.10
N ALA A 49 4.86 5.14 1.66
CA ALA A 49 5.36 4.67 2.94
C ALA A 49 6.90 4.61 2.97
N TYR A 50 7.51 4.01 1.93
CA TYR A 50 8.96 3.97 1.75
C TYR A 50 9.58 5.37 1.66
N THR A 51 8.92 6.32 1.01
CA THR A 51 9.41 7.69 0.84
C THR A 51 9.36 8.48 2.16
N CYS A 52 8.25 8.45 2.89
CA CYS A 52 8.13 9.07 4.22
C CYS A 52 9.17 8.51 5.21
N ILE A 53 9.36 7.18 5.21
CA ILE A 53 10.39 6.51 6.02
C ILE A 53 11.81 6.99 5.67
N ASN A 54 12.06 7.36 4.41
CA ASN A 54 13.36 7.78 3.90
C ASN A 54 13.61 9.29 3.89
N GLN A 55 12.61 10.13 4.17
CA GLN A 55 12.82 11.58 4.33
C GLN A 55 13.14 11.93 5.79
N LYS A 56 12.68 11.13 6.75
CA LYS A 56 12.96 11.26 8.19
C LYS A 56 14.15 10.38 8.65
N LYS A 57 15.30 10.53 7.99
CA LYS A 57 16.47 9.62 8.07
C LYS A 57 17.44 9.75 9.25
N GLU A 58 17.27 10.69 10.18
CA GLU A 58 17.83 10.47 11.54
C GLU A 58 17.22 9.23 12.22
N ARG A 59 16.26 8.59 11.54
CA ARG A 59 15.88 7.20 11.70
C ARG A 59 15.95 6.42 10.36
N ARG A 60 17.11 6.37 9.66
CA ARG A 60 17.61 5.30 8.70
C ARG A 60 18.65 5.80 7.67
N LEU A 61 19.67 5.01 7.34
CA LEU A 61 20.73 5.32 6.34
C LEU A 61 20.43 4.73 4.93
N PRO A 62 21.07 5.20 3.82
CA PRO A 62 20.86 4.68 2.46
C PRO A 62 21.53 3.31 2.23
N ARG A 63 20.73 2.26 1.97
CA ARG A 63 21.20 0.86 1.91
C ARG A 63 21.01 0.14 0.57
N ILE A 64 20.56 0.80 -0.49
CA ILE A 64 20.32 0.14 -1.80
C ILE A 64 21.61 -0.42 -2.40
N ALA A 65 22.72 0.32 -2.28
CA ALA A 65 24.03 -0.14 -2.70
C ALA A 65 24.73 -1.01 -1.64
N GLU A 66 24.14 -1.13 -0.44
CA GLU A 66 24.66 -2.05 0.55
C GLU A 66 24.21 -3.46 0.18
N PRO A 67 25.14 -4.38 -0.10
CA PRO A 67 24.77 -5.74 -0.40
C PRO A 67 23.99 -6.33 0.77
N VAL A 68 22.97 -7.14 0.45
CA VAL A 68 22.29 -7.94 1.46
C VAL A 68 23.34 -8.78 2.18
N ALA A 69 23.30 -8.77 3.51
CA ALA A 69 24.36 -9.38 4.30
C ALA A 69 24.58 -10.85 3.88
N PRO A 70 25.84 -11.33 3.71
CA PRO A 70 26.12 -12.63 3.12
C PRO A 70 25.40 -13.81 3.79
N ARG A 71 25.20 -13.75 5.12
CA ARG A 71 24.45 -14.77 5.86
C ARG A 71 22.97 -14.88 5.43
N ILE A 72 22.35 -13.74 5.09
CA ILE A 72 20.96 -13.68 4.64
C ILE A 72 20.86 -14.22 3.22
N MET A 73 21.77 -13.78 2.34
CA MET A 73 21.86 -14.33 0.98
C MET A 73 22.08 -15.84 1.01
N LYS A 74 22.96 -16.36 1.88
CA LYS A 74 23.17 -17.80 2.03
C LYS A 74 21.88 -18.55 2.40
N THR A 75 21.08 -18.00 3.31
CA THR A 75 19.79 -18.60 3.68
C THR A 75 18.80 -18.54 2.52
N LEU A 76 18.64 -17.37 1.88
CA LEU A 76 17.70 -17.20 0.77
C LEU A 76 18.07 -18.08 -0.43
N LEU A 77 19.34 -18.14 -0.79
CA LEU A 77 19.85 -18.98 -1.88
C LEU A 77 19.77 -20.48 -1.59
N SER A 78 19.48 -20.90 -0.34
CA SER A 78 19.19 -22.31 -0.03
C SER A 78 17.73 -22.71 -0.31
N ILE A 79 16.86 -21.74 -0.63
CA ILE A 79 15.46 -21.97 -0.96
C ILE A 79 15.34 -21.99 -2.50
N PRO A 80 15.09 -23.16 -3.13
CA PRO A 80 15.04 -23.26 -4.59
C PRO A 80 14.05 -22.28 -5.23
N GLU A 81 12.88 -22.10 -4.62
CA GLU A 81 11.84 -21.18 -5.08
C GLU A 81 12.30 -19.72 -5.05
N PHE A 82 13.13 -19.34 -4.09
CA PHE A 82 13.72 -18.01 -4.04
C PHE A 82 14.73 -17.85 -5.17
N VAL A 83 15.64 -18.81 -5.37
CA VAL A 83 16.62 -18.78 -6.45
C VAL A 83 15.92 -18.65 -7.80
N ARG A 84 14.87 -19.43 -8.01
CA ARG A 84 14.05 -19.42 -9.23
C ARG A 84 13.41 -18.05 -9.51
N ALA A 85 13.01 -17.31 -8.47
CA ALA A 85 12.42 -15.98 -8.58
C ALA A 85 13.45 -14.84 -8.54
N TYR A 86 14.65 -15.09 -8.01
CA TYR A 86 15.69 -14.09 -7.79
C TYR A 86 16.68 -14.01 -8.95
N GLU A 87 17.07 -15.16 -9.51
CA GLU A 87 18.03 -15.21 -10.61
C GLU A 87 17.38 -14.70 -11.91
N PRO A 88 18.09 -13.90 -12.73
CA PRO A 88 17.55 -13.35 -13.97
C PRO A 88 17.03 -14.41 -14.94
N ASP A 89 17.70 -15.56 -15.00
CA ASP A 89 17.34 -16.70 -15.84
C ASP A 89 16.74 -17.85 -15.00
N GLY A 90 16.27 -17.57 -13.78
CA GLY A 90 15.74 -18.57 -12.87
C GLY A 90 14.41 -19.19 -13.33
N MET A 91 13.69 -18.53 -14.24
CA MET A 91 12.38 -18.94 -14.71
C MET A 91 12.09 -18.42 -16.11
N THR A 92 11.46 -19.24 -16.96
CA THR A 92 10.96 -18.75 -18.26
C THR A 92 9.62 -18.01 -18.09
N PRO A 93 9.20 -17.20 -19.07
CA PRO A 93 7.88 -16.57 -19.04
C PRO A 93 6.73 -17.57 -18.85
N GLU A 94 6.78 -18.72 -19.52
CA GLU A 94 5.73 -19.75 -19.44
C GLU A 94 5.67 -20.38 -18.05
N GLU A 95 6.82 -20.55 -17.40
CA GLU A 95 6.90 -21.03 -16.03
C GLU A 95 6.38 -20.00 -15.02
N PHE A 96 6.56 -18.71 -15.30
CA PHE A 96 6.07 -17.61 -14.46
C PHE A 96 4.54 -17.57 -14.38
N ASP A 97 3.85 -17.85 -15.48
CA ASP A 97 2.38 -17.87 -15.54
C ASP A 97 1.77 -18.88 -14.56
N THR A 98 2.48 -19.97 -14.28
CA THR A 98 2.04 -21.03 -13.36
C THR A 98 2.73 -20.96 -12.01
N TYR A 99 3.63 -20.00 -11.79
CA TYR A 99 4.37 -19.86 -10.55
C TYR A 99 3.44 -19.48 -9.40
N GLY A 100 3.54 -20.21 -8.29
CA GLY A 100 2.56 -20.14 -7.20
C GLY A 100 2.38 -18.75 -6.60
N ALA A 101 3.44 -17.94 -6.50
CA ALA A 101 3.35 -16.57 -5.99
C ALA A 101 2.60 -15.64 -6.97
N THR A 102 2.85 -15.80 -8.27
CA THR A 102 2.17 -15.06 -9.35
C THR A 102 0.69 -15.40 -9.34
N VAL A 103 0.35 -16.69 -9.41
CA VAL A 103 -1.04 -17.16 -9.42
C VAL A 103 -1.78 -16.72 -8.15
N ARG A 104 -1.16 -16.84 -6.98
CA ARG A 104 -1.77 -16.40 -5.71
C ARG A 104 -2.06 -14.90 -5.71
N THR A 105 -1.15 -14.09 -6.24
CA THR A 105 -1.32 -12.64 -6.37
C THR A 105 -2.49 -12.34 -7.31
N LEU A 106 -2.48 -12.89 -8.52
CA LEU A 106 -3.53 -12.68 -9.51
C LEU A 106 -4.91 -13.10 -8.98
N ARG A 107 -5.01 -14.25 -8.30
CA ARG A 107 -6.25 -14.68 -7.65
C ARG A 107 -6.72 -13.68 -6.58
N GLY A 108 -5.80 -13.11 -5.82
CA GLY A 108 -6.13 -12.06 -4.84
C GLY A 108 -6.72 -10.82 -5.50
N PHE A 109 -6.16 -10.38 -6.63
CA PHE A 109 -6.71 -9.26 -7.40
C PHE A 109 -8.10 -9.57 -7.97
N LEU A 110 -8.27 -10.75 -8.58
CA LEU A 110 -9.56 -11.15 -9.15
C LEU A 110 -10.66 -11.27 -8.08
N GLN A 111 -10.33 -11.77 -6.90
CA GLN A 111 -11.30 -11.83 -5.80
C GLN A 111 -11.68 -10.43 -5.33
N ALA A 112 -10.71 -9.53 -5.18
CA ALA A 112 -10.97 -8.15 -4.76
C ALA A 112 -11.87 -7.40 -5.76
N ASP A 113 -11.70 -7.66 -7.06
CA ASP A 113 -12.56 -7.13 -8.12
C ASP A 113 -14.00 -7.65 -7.99
N ALA A 114 -14.16 -8.98 -7.84
CA ALA A 114 -15.48 -9.59 -7.65
C ALA A 114 -16.20 -9.07 -6.39
N ASP A 115 -15.48 -8.87 -5.30
CA ASP A 115 -16.01 -8.33 -4.04
C ASP A 115 -16.47 -6.87 -4.21
N LEU A 116 -15.71 -6.07 -4.97
CA LEU A 116 -16.08 -4.69 -5.29
C LEU A 116 -17.33 -4.62 -6.16
N ASP A 117 -17.43 -5.47 -7.18
CA ASP A 117 -18.61 -5.56 -8.04
C ASP A 117 -19.88 -5.94 -7.25
N ALA A 118 -19.75 -6.88 -6.31
CA ALA A 118 -20.84 -7.23 -5.40
C ALA A 118 -21.28 -6.03 -4.56
N LEU A 119 -20.32 -5.31 -3.96
CA LEU A 119 -20.60 -4.11 -3.16
C LEU A 119 -21.33 -3.03 -3.98
N VAL A 120 -20.83 -2.72 -5.17
CA VAL A 120 -21.43 -1.69 -6.04
C VAL A 120 -22.85 -2.06 -6.43
N ARG A 121 -23.08 -3.32 -6.79
CA ARG A 121 -24.42 -3.83 -7.12
C ARG A 121 -25.40 -3.65 -5.95
N ASP A 122 -25.02 -4.03 -4.74
CA ASP A 122 -25.92 -3.97 -3.58
C ASP A 122 -26.20 -2.52 -3.14
N VAL A 123 -25.25 -1.60 -3.37
CA VAL A 123 -25.42 -0.17 -3.08
C VAL A 123 -26.30 0.54 -4.13
N ILE A 124 -26.10 0.27 -5.42
CA ILE A 124 -26.82 0.95 -6.52
C ILE A 124 -28.20 0.33 -6.75
N MET A 125 -28.31 -0.99 -6.59
CA MET A 125 -29.53 -1.78 -6.85
C MET A 125 -29.85 -2.64 -5.61
N PRO A 126 -30.24 -2.02 -4.48
CA PRO A 126 -30.53 -2.76 -3.26
C PRO A 126 -31.63 -3.80 -3.50
N GLN A 127 -31.48 -4.97 -2.88
CA GLN A 127 -32.52 -6.00 -2.96
C GLN A 127 -33.84 -5.44 -2.37
N PRO A 128 -34.98 -5.70 -3.03
CA PRO A 128 -36.29 -5.24 -2.56
C PRO A 128 -36.71 -5.85 -1.21
#